data_AF-A0A7J9AY90-F1
#
_entry.id   AF-A0A7J9AY90-F1
#
_cell.length_a   1.000
_cell.length_b   1.000
_cell.length_c   1.000
_cell.angle_alpha   90.00
_cell.angle_beta   90.00
_cell.angle_gamma   90.00
#
_symmetry.space_group_name_H-M   'P 1'
#
loop_
_entity.id
_entity.type
_entity.pdbx_description
1 polymer ?
#
loop_
_entity_poly.entity_id
_entity_poly.type
_entity_poly.pdbx_seq_one_letter_code
_entity_poly.pdbx_strand_id
1 'polypeptide(L)'
;MENNAHTNAKAEEKGRSRRDKEPEISEDNNCSASENLSVQELVQEIESKFNSLHNSQHVTPDYCIFRIPGKISDENSAPYRHRYAVIGPLVYHFYLSAHGEEEKQRYLAAFLLRAHPNTSLIDFITLIKGSLAKIRGCYEKLYYRNWDDSSNKPRQYKRACTESDPLLLIRTILVDAGFILELLLRAYSKEWRVENDLIFAKSGTIHDLKRDLMLLEQQLPFFLLRDMYELAFAGYPNYPSFLHLTCHFFSHYYNQSISIDDVLSPNNPHTFEYRSKLKDAKHFTDLIRTFQQPYPFQKHQHCSINNEDHQSHYGKWILRGGKHFMHLISSQKPEPEGILEEGKLQQQQGEYLYSAVLLREAGVKFKVSLSTCLFDIEFDEKNGELKIPPLKVDDSTESFYGNLMVWEQCYYPNDTFICDYIFLMGYLIKSAEDVGILVRRRIMINQLGSPKAIVKMFNNLCKYIDVEKNNRYSSLFMKLNAFNAVPHHSWVAILKHQYFSSLWRGVATVAAIILLVLTMIQTIIAILSL
;
A
#
# COMPACT_ATOMS: atom_id res chain seq x y z
N MET A 1 -60.29 17.98 -11.17
CA MET A 1 -60.81 17.52 -12.47
C MET A 1 -59.63 16.90 -13.19
N GLU A 2 -59.15 15.70 -12.86
CA GLU A 2 -59.79 14.37 -12.77
C GLU A 2 -60.33 13.80 -14.11
N ASN A 3 -59.72 12.67 -14.48
CA ASN A 3 -60.24 11.46 -15.14
C ASN A 3 -60.20 11.28 -16.68
N ASN A 4 -59.21 10.48 -17.11
CA ASN A 4 -59.31 9.07 -17.58
C ASN A 4 -60.43 8.63 -18.54
N ALA A 5 -60.04 7.98 -19.65
CA ALA A 5 -60.29 6.55 -20.01
C ALA A 5 -59.80 6.30 -21.47
N HIS A 6 -58.85 5.40 -21.77
CA HIS A 6 -58.97 3.93 -22.01
C HIS A 6 -60.02 3.56 -23.09
N THR A 7 -59.74 2.73 -24.12
CA THR A 7 -59.25 1.33 -24.03
C THR A 7 -58.90 0.70 -25.42
N ASN A 8 -57.96 -0.27 -25.40
CA ASN A 8 -57.84 -1.58 -26.13
C ASN A 8 -57.79 -1.73 -27.68
N ALA A 9 -57.14 -2.75 -28.30
CA ALA A 9 -56.10 -3.74 -27.95
C ALA A 9 -55.83 -4.72 -29.14
N LYS A 10 -54.67 -5.43 -29.09
CA LYS A 10 -54.18 -6.67 -29.80
C LYS A 10 -53.41 -6.49 -31.13
N ALA A 11 -52.08 -6.74 -31.16
CA ALA A 11 -51.33 -8.03 -31.36
C ALA A 11 -51.26 -8.40 -32.87
N GLU A 12 -50.15 -8.68 -33.57
CA GLU A 12 -49.09 -9.70 -33.37
C GLU A 12 -48.02 -9.60 -34.51
N GLU A 13 -46.81 -10.13 -34.24
CA GLU A 13 -45.82 -10.81 -35.11
C GLU A 13 -45.02 -10.19 -36.31
N LYS A 14 -43.69 -10.39 -36.17
CA LYS A 14 -42.66 -10.88 -37.14
C LYS A 14 -42.30 -10.07 -38.40
N GLY A 15 -41.06 -9.56 -38.41
CA GLY A 15 -40.33 -9.16 -39.62
C GLY A 15 -38.88 -9.68 -39.60
N ARG A 16 -38.57 -10.60 -40.53
CA ARG A 16 -37.30 -11.30 -40.72
C ARG A 16 -36.59 -10.73 -41.96
N SER A 17 -35.27 -10.51 -41.87
CA SER A 17 -34.24 -10.59 -42.95
C SER A 17 -34.37 -9.72 -44.21
N ARG A 18 -33.32 -8.91 -44.47
CA ARG A 18 -32.69 -8.55 -45.78
C ARG A 18 -31.43 -7.74 -45.42
N ARG A 19 -30.22 -8.29 -45.38
CA ARG A 19 -29.30 -8.65 -46.48
C ARG A 19 -29.10 -7.50 -47.46
N ASP A 20 -28.20 -6.58 -47.10
CA ASP A 20 -27.55 -5.68 -48.05
C ASP A 20 -26.31 -6.37 -48.61
N LYS A 21 -26.22 -6.31 -49.93
CA LYS A 21 -25.32 -7.06 -50.81
C LYS A 21 -23.92 -6.48 -50.78
N GLU A 22 -22.93 -7.36 -50.61
CA GLU A 22 -21.53 -7.14 -50.99
C GLU A 22 -21.43 -6.94 -52.52
N PRO A 23 -20.46 -6.14 -53.00
CA PRO A 23 -20.15 -6.08 -54.42
C PRO A 23 -19.43 -7.36 -54.86
N GLU A 24 -19.89 -7.94 -55.98
CA GLU A 24 -19.28 -9.08 -56.66
C GLU A 24 -17.82 -8.76 -57.06
N ILE A 25 -16.90 -9.59 -56.57
CA ILE A 25 -15.51 -9.64 -57.05
C ILE A 25 -15.48 -10.60 -58.24
N SER A 26 -15.15 -10.08 -59.42
CA SER A 26 -14.78 -10.88 -60.58
C SER A 26 -13.42 -11.53 -60.33
N GLU A 27 -13.41 -12.84 -60.18
CA GLU A 27 -12.19 -13.65 -60.31
C GLU A 27 -11.75 -13.68 -61.78
N ASP A 28 -10.81 -12.80 -62.13
CA ASP A 28 -9.91 -13.05 -63.25
C ASP A 28 -8.49 -13.24 -62.73
N ASN A 29 -8.02 -14.47 -62.96
CA ASN A 29 -6.71 -14.97 -62.61
C ASN A 29 -5.60 -14.12 -63.23
N ASN A 30 -4.88 -13.39 -62.38
CA ASN A 30 -3.45 -13.18 -62.58
C ASN A 30 -2.72 -13.31 -61.24
N CYS A 31 -2.76 -14.54 -60.72
CA CYS A 31 -2.01 -14.99 -59.57
C CYS A 31 -0.53 -15.14 -59.96
N SER A 32 0.27 -14.09 -59.75
CA SER A 32 1.70 -14.17 -59.37
C SER A 32 2.34 -12.79 -59.42
N ALA A 33 2.17 -11.93 -58.39
CA ALA A 33 3.11 -10.83 -58.12
C ALA A 33 2.82 -9.95 -56.88
N SER A 34 1.68 -10.04 -56.18
CA SER A 34 1.34 -9.03 -55.15
C SER A 34 1.14 -9.52 -53.72
N GLU A 35 1.20 -10.82 -53.44
CA GLU A 35 1.35 -11.31 -52.06
C GLU A 35 2.83 -11.33 -51.61
N ASN A 36 3.76 -11.05 -52.54
CA ASN A 36 5.19 -10.98 -52.28
C ASN A 36 5.71 -9.60 -51.81
N LEU A 37 4.84 -8.75 -51.26
CA LEU A 37 5.22 -7.83 -50.18
C LEU A 37 5.37 -8.66 -48.89
N SER A 38 6.19 -9.71 -49.00
CA SER A 38 6.06 -10.98 -48.29
C SER A 38 7.27 -11.13 -47.42
N VAL A 39 7.02 -11.19 -46.11
CA VAL A 39 7.87 -11.78 -45.08
C VAL A 39 9.28 -11.18 -44.95
N GLN A 40 10.07 -11.08 -46.00
CA GLN A 40 11.44 -10.58 -46.06
C GLN A 40 11.58 -9.12 -45.59
N GLU A 41 10.66 -8.22 -45.96
CA GLU A 41 10.66 -6.84 -45.46
C GLU A 41 10.32 -6.78 -43.96
N LEU A 42 9.34 -7.57 -43.53
CA LEU A 42 8.98 -7.70 -42.11
C LEU A 42 10.11 -8.34 -41.30
N VAL A 43 10.79 -9.35 -41.86
CA VAL A 43 11.96 -10.00 -41.26
C VAL A 43 13.10 -9.01 -41.12
N GLN A 44 13.39 -8.20 -42.15
CA GLN A 44 14.41 -7.15 -42.05
C GLN A 44 14.05 -6.09 -41.00
N GLU A 45 12.79 -5.68 -40.89
CA GLU A 45 12.34 -4.75 -39.84
C GLU A 45 12.51 -5.36 -38.43
N ILE A 46 12.08 -6.62 -38.25
CA ILE A 46 12.20 -7.35 -36.99
C ILE A 46 13.67 -7.58 -36.62
N GLU A 47 14.50 -8.04 -37.56
CA GLU A 47 15.93 -8.29 -37.35
C GLU A 47 16.68 -6.99 -37.06
N SER A 48 16.37 -5.90 -37.76
CA SER A 48 16.91 -4.57 -37.46
C SER A 48 16.55 -4.13 -36.02
N LYS A 49 15.29 -4.34 -35.62
CA LYS A 49 14.83 -4.03 -34.26
C LYS A 49 15.46 -4.95 -33.21
N PHE A 50 15.64 -6.24 -33.50
CA PHE A 50 16.31 -7.19 -32.61
C PHE A 50 17.79 -6.86 -32.46
N ASN A 51 18.49 -6.53 -33.55
CA ASN A 51 19.89 -6.10 -33.50
C ASN A 51 20.03 -4.79 -32.71
N SER A 52 19.10 -3.84 -32.88
CA SER A 52 19.05 -2.61 -32.07
C SER A 52 18.82 -2.91 -30.57
N LEU A 53 17.92 -3.84 -30.23
CA LEU A 53 17.63 -4.25 -28.85
C LEU A 53 18.75 -5.09 -28.24
N HIS A 54 19.45 -5.91 -29.03
CA HIS A 54 20.55 -6.76 -28.60
C HIS A 54 21.82 -5.94 -28.33
N ASN A 55 22.06 -4.91 -29.15
CA ASN A 55 23.16 -3.96 -28.96
C ASN A 55 22.85 -2.92 -27.88
N SER A 56 21.57 -2.72 -27.57
CA SER A 56 21.15 -2.00 -26.37
C SER A 56 21.42 -2.89 -25.17
N GLN A 57 22.52 -2.65 -24.45
CA GLN A 57 22.69 -3.24 -23.12
C GLN A 57 21.39 -3.01 -22.33
N HIS A 58 20.82 -4.06 -21.75
CA HIS A 58 19.83 -3.92 -20.68
C HIS A 58 20.55 -3.26 -19.50
N VAL A 59 20.79 -1.97 -19.58
CA VAL A 59 21.02 -1.14 -18.41
C VAL A 59 19.70 -1.22 -17.67
N THR A 60 19.67 -1.93 -16.54
CA THR A 60 18.54 -1.84 -15.61
C THR A 60 18.35 -0.35 -15.34
N PRO A 61 17.27 0.27 -15.85
CA PRO A 61 17.11 1.69 -15.66
C PRO A 61 16.87 1.91 -14.16
N ASP A 62 17.74 2.70 -13.52
CA ASP A 62 17.62 3.10 -12.11
C ASP A 62 16.51 4.17 -11.93
N TYR A 63 15.42 4.05 -12.71
CA TYR A 63 14.27 4.92 -12.51
C TYR A 63 13.62 4.58 -11.18
N CYS A 64 13.22 5.61 -10.45
CA CYS A 64 12.53 5.50 -9.17
C CYS A 64 11.08 6.00 -9.25
N ILE A 65 10.64 6.52 -10.39
CA ILE A 65 9.28 7.01 -10.60
C ILE A 65 8.69 6.28 -11.80
N PHE A 66 7.80 5.34 -11.52
CA PHE A 66 7.24 4.41 -12.51
C PHE A 66 5.73 4.24 -12.36
N ARG A 67 5.10 3.74 -13.42
CA ARG A 67 3.66 3.49 -13.44
C ARG A 67 3.33 2.30 -12.55
N ILE A 68 2.20 2.40 -11.87
CA ILE A 68 1.66 1.27 -11.13
C ILE A 68 1.33 0.16 -12.13
N PRO A 69 1.77 -1.09 -11.88
CA PRO A 69 1.50 -2.20 -12.79
C PRO A 69 0.01 -2.29 -13.16
N GLY A 70 -0.28 -2.41 -14.46
CA GLY A 70 -1.65 -2.29 -15.00
C GLY A 70 -2.65 -3.22 -14.31
N LYS A 71 -2.26 -4.46 -14.01
CA LYS A 71 -3.09 -5.43 -13.28
C LYS A 71 -3.63 -4.90 -11.94
N ILE A 72 -2.86 -4.08 -11.23
CA ILE A 72 -3.24 -3.50 -9.94
C ILE A 72 -4.20 -2.31 -10.17
N SER A 73 -3.86 -1.46 -11.12
CA SER A 73 -4.60 -0.22 -11.39
C SER A 73 -5.95 -0.45 -12.08
N ASP A 74 -6.02 -1.40 -13.03
CA ASP A 74 -7.21 -1.64 -13.85
C ASP A 74 -8.38 -2.22 -13.04
N GLU A 75 -8.08 -3.02 -12.01
CA GLU A 75 -9.09 -3.65 -11.17
C GLU A 75 -9.55 -2.75 -10.02
N ASN A 76 -8.68 -1.86 -9.50
CA ASN A 76 -9.02 -0.88 -8.47
C ASN A 76 -8.17 0.40 -8.56
N SER A 77 -8.57 1.36 -9.40
CA SER A 77 -7.81 2.59 -9.64
C SER A 77 -8.01 3.69 -8.59
N ALA A 78 -9.07 3.63 -7.78
CA ALA A 78 -9.44 4.70 -6.85
C ALA A 78 -8.34 5.05 -5.82
N PRO A 79 -7.61 4.09 -5.23
CA PRO A 79 -6.52 4.37 -4.29
C PRO A 79 -5.34 5.15 -4.90
N TYR A 80 -5.19 5.13 -6.22
CA TYR A 80 -4.04 5.67 -6.94
C TYR A 80 -4.32 6.99 -7.67
N ARG A 81 -5.57 7.45 -7.65
CA ARG A 81 -5.99 8.69 -8.32
C ARG A 81 -5.80 9.90 -7.42
N HIS A 82 -5.23 10.98 -7.93
CA HIS A 82 -5.12 12.26 -7.21
C HIS A 82 -6.51 12.86 -6.90
N ARG A 83 -6.60 13.65 -5.82
CA ARG A 83 -7.83 14.33 -5.37
C ARG A 83 -7.82 15.83 -5.65
N TYR A 84 -6.66 16.47 -5.64
CA TYR A 84 -6.51 17.92 -5.79
C TYR A 84 -5.55 18.32 -6.92
N ALA A 85 -4.28 17.91 -6.85
CA ALA A 85 -3.25 18.41 -7.77
C ALA A 85 -2.57 17.27 -8.56
N VAL A 86 -2.32 17.56 -9.83
CA VAL A 86 -1.43 16.73 -10.65
C VAL A 86 0.01 17.17 -10.45
N ILE A 87 0.87 16.23 -10.07
CA ILE A 87 2.30 16.44 -9.82
C ILE A 87 3.12 15.49 -10.69
N GLY A 88 4.20 16.01 -11.23
CA GLY A 88 5.14 15.26 -12.05
C GLY A 88 4.68 15.05 -13.50
N PRO A 89 5.60 14.64 -14.37
CA PRO A 89 5.36 14.35 -15.78
C PRO A 89 5.02 12.88 -16.08
N LEU A 90 4.86 12.00 -15.09
CA LEU A 90 4.76 10.55 -15.35
C LEU A 90 3.42 10.13 -15.98
N VAL A 91 2.33 10.82 -15.66
CA VAL A 91 0.97 10.37 -16.00
C VAL A 91 0.27 11.31 -16.97
N TYR A 92 -0.25 10.71 -18.05
CA TYR A 92 -1.15 11.41 -18.96
C TYR A 92 -2.56 11.53 -18.36
N HIS A 93 -3.05 12.75 -18.29
CA HIS A 93 -4.38 13.11 -17.82
C HIS A 93 -5.15 13.78 -18.97
N PHE A 94 -6.29 13.19 -19.34
CA PHE A 94 -7.14 13.75 -20.39
C PHE A 94 -7.76 15.10 -19.98
N TYR A 95 -8.03 15.27 -18.68
CA TYR A 95 -8.53 16.51 -18.10
C TYR A 95 -7.60 16.98 -16.98
N LEU A 96 -7.18 18.23 -17.06
CA LEU A 96 -6.45 18.94 -16.00
C LEU A 96 -7.34 20.08 -15.49
N SER A 97 -7.38 20.25 -14.17
CA SER A 97 -8.11 21.37 -13.56
C SER A 97 -7.38 22.68 -13.84
N ALA A 98 -8.02 23.59 -14.59
CA ALA A 98 -7.47 24.92 -14.86
C ALA A 98 -7.18 25.66 -13.54
N HIS A 99 -8.12 25.62 -12.59
CA HIS A 99 -7.95 26.20 -11.26
C HIS A 99 -6.73 25.61 -10.53
N GLY A 100 -6.57 24.28 -10.53
CA GLY A 100 -5.46 23.63 -9.84
C GLY A 100 -4.09 24.02 -10.44
N GLU A 101 -3.99 24.08 -11.76
CA GLU A 101 -2.78 24.48 -12.46
C GLU A 101 -2.47 25.99 -12.30
N GLU A 102 -3.47 26.87 -12.24
CA GLU A 102 -3.29 28.30 -11.89
C GLU A 102 -2.78 28.48 -10.46
N GLU A 103 -3.36 27.77 -9.49
CA GLU A 103 -2.92 27.82 -8.10
C GLU A 103 -1.44 27.44 -7.96
N LYS A 104 -0.98 26.41 -8.70
CA LYS A 104 0.45 26.05 -8.71
C LYS A 104 1.32 27.17 -9.25
N GLN A 105 0.88 27.89 -10.27
CA GLN A 105 1.62 29.05 -10.80
C GLN A 105 1.66 30.20 -9.77
N ARG A 106 0.56 30.46 -9.06
CA ARG A 106 0.52 31.45 -7.95
C ARG A 106 1.51 31.10 -6.84
N TYR A 107 1.60 29.81 -6.50
CA TYR A 107 2.58 29.33 -5.51
C TYR A 107 4.02 29.42 -6.00
N LEU A 108 4.30 29.07 -7.27
CA LEU A 108 5.62 29.29 -7.87
C LEU A 108 6.00 30.77 -7.81
N ALA A 109 5.09 31.69 -8.18
CA ALA A 109 5.36 33.12 -8.12
C ALA A 109 5.69 33.56 -6.68
N ALA A 110 4.94 33.09 -5.69
CA ALA A 110 5.22 33.37 -4.28
C ALA A 110 6.57 32.79 -3.81
N PHE A 111 6.91 31.57 -4.22
CA PHE A 111 8.21 30.95 -3.94
C PHE A 111 9.37 31.82 -4.48
N LEU A 112 9.28 32.23 -5.75
CA LEU A 112 10.30 33.05 -6.40
C LEU A 112 10.45 34.42 -5.73
N LEU A 113 9.35 35.01 -5.23
CA LEU A 113 9.40 36.26 -4.47
C LEU A 113 10.05 36.10 -3.08
N ARG A 114 10.04 34.90 -2.49
CA ARG A 114 10.68 34.62 -1.20
C ARG A 114 12.16 34.28 -1.29
N ALA A 115 12.60 33.75 -2.44
CA ALA A 115 13.98 33.35 -2.65
C ALA A 115 14.95 34.52 -2.40
N HIS A 116 16.24 34.21 -2.18
CA HIS A 116 17.26 35.23 -1.96
C HIS A 116 17.18 36.31 -3.05
N PRO A 117 17.30 37.63 -2.72
CA PRO A 117 17.33 38.70 -3.72
C PRO A 117 18.37 38.55 -4.85
N ASN A 118 19.37 37.68 -4.67
CA ASN A 118 20.43 37.42 -5.65
C ASN A 118 20.14 36.17 -6.50
N THR A 119 19.07 35.43 -6.20
CA THR A 119 18.63 34.24 -6.92
C THR A 119 17.49 34.63 -7.86
N SER A 120 17.74 34.50 -9.15
CA SER A 120 16.78 34.83 -10.21
C SER A 120 16.05 33.59 -10.73
N LEU A 121 14.98 33.80 -11.49
CA LEU A 121 14.29 32.74 -12.24
C LEU A 121 15.25 31.98 -13.18
N ILE A 122 16.24 32.67 -13.75
CA ILE A 122 17.23 32.08 -14.66
C ILE A 122 18.09 31.06 -13.92
N ASP A 123 18.39 31.27 -12.65
CA ASP A 123 19.21 30.35 -11.85
C ASP A 123 18.46 29.03 -11.61
N PHE A 124 17.17 29.08 -11.28
CA PHE A 124 16.33 27.88 -11.16
C PHE A 124 16.21 27.11 -12.48
N ILE A 125 15.98 27.83 -13.58
CA ILE A 125 15.93 27.22 -14.92
C ILE A 125 17.27 26.56 -15.27
N THR A 126 18.38 27.22 -14.95
CA THR A 126 19.74 26.70 -15.20
C THR A 126 20.01 25.45 -14.38
N LEU A 127 19.60 25.42 -13.10
CA LEU A 127 19.72 24.25 -12.23
C LEU A 127 18.93 23.05 -12.77
N ILE A 128 17.67 23.26 -13.16
CA ILE A 128 16.82 22.19 -13.73
C ILE A 128 17.42 21.72 -15.06
N LYS A 129 17.84 22.65 -15.93
CA LYS A 129 18.47 22.34 -17.23
C LYS A 129 19.73 21.50 -17.05
N GLY A 130 20.62 21.87 -16.11
CA GLY A 130 21.82 21.10 -15.79
C GLY A 130 21.52 19.71 -15.23
N SER A 131 20.36 19.53 -14.59
CA SER A 131 19.93 18.26 -13.99
C SER A 131 19.07 17.39 -14.91
N LEU A 132 18.78 17.81 -16.15
CA LEU A 132 17.80 17.14 -17.02
C LEU A 132 18.09 15.66 -17.28
N ALA A 133 19.36 15.28 -17.48
CA ALA A 133 19.72 13.88 -17.72
C ALA A 133 19.38 13.01 -16.50
N LYS A 134 19.72 13.48 -15.30
CA LYS A 134 19.41 12.80 -14.04
C LYS A 134 17.91 12.75 -13.77
N ILE A 135 17.20 13.86 -14.00
CA ILE A 135 15.74 13.92 -13.90
C ILE A 135 15.09 12.90 -14.83
N ARG A 136 15.48 12.87 -16.11
CA ARG A 136 14.93 11.90 -17.08
C ARG A 136 15.20 10.46 -16.66
N GLY A 137 16.39 10.18 -16.14
CA GLY A 137 16.75 8.88 -15.60
C GLY A 137 15.89 8.42 -14.43
N CYS A 138 15.23 9.34 -13.70
CA CYS A 138 14.31 8.97 -12.62
C CYS A 138 12.96 8.43 -13.09
N TYR A 139 12.55 8.66 -14.35
CA TYR A 139 11.21 8.31 -14.82
C TYR A 139 11.23 7.15 -15.82
N GLU A 140 10.31 6.21 -15.64
CA GLU A 140 10.01 5.18 -16.65
C GLU A 140 9.48 5.80 -17.96
N LYS A 141 8.62 6.82 -17.82
CA LYS A 141 7.98 7.52 -18.94
C LYS A 141 7.73 8.99 -18.62
N LEU A 142 7.69 9.83 -19.66
CA LEU A 142 7.47 11.26 -19.54
C LEU A 142 6.33 11.75 -20.44
N TYR A 143 5.50 12.62 -19.88
CA TYR A 143 4.48 13.42 -20.54
C TYR A 143 4.66 14.87 -20.13
N TYR A 144 4.59 15.78 -21.09
CA TYR A 144 4.82 17.20 -20.83
C TYR A 144 3.51 17.97 -20.74
N ARG A 145 3.45 18.93 -19.81
CA ARG A 145 2.34 19.86 -19.66
C ARG A 145 2.71 21.22 -20.24
N ASN A 146 1.73 21.83 -20.89
CA ASN A 146 1.80 23.22 -21.29
C ASN A 146 0.52 23.93 -20.88
N TRP A 147 0.66 25.20 -20.51
CA TRP A 147 -0.48 26.11 -20.42
C TRP A 147 -0.68 26.73 -21.80
N ASP A 148 -1.87 26.56 -22.38
CA ASP A 148 -2.21 27.19 -23.64
C ASP A 148 -2.90 28.54 -23.38
N ASP A 149 -2.13 29.62 -23.51
CA ASP A 149 -2.59 31.00 -23.33
C ASP A 149 -3.75 31.35 -24.28
N SER A 150 -3.81 30.73 -25.46
CA SER A 150 -4.85 31.02 -26.46
C SER A 150 -6.22 30.44 -26.08
N SER A 151 -6.23 29.31 -25.36
CA SER A 151 -7.47 28.65 -24.93
C SER A 151 -7.74 28.75 -23.43
N ASN A 152 -6.85 29.41 -22.68
CA ASN A 152 -6.84 29.50 -21.22
C ASN A 152 -7.08 28.16 -20.53
N LYS A 153 -6.46 27.10 -21.06
CA LYS A 153 -6.64 25.72 -20.60
C LYS A 153 -5.30 24.98 -20.54
N PRO A 154 -5.08 24.13 -19.53
CA PRO A 154 -3.94 23.23 -19.51
C PRO A 154 -4.08 22.15 -20.59
N ARG A 155 -2.98 21.83 -21.28
CA ARG A 155 -2.89 20.74 -22.27
C ARG A 155 -1.75 19.80 -21.94
N GLN A 156 -1.95 18.52 -22.26
CA GLN A 156 -0.90 17.50 -22.24
C GLN A 156 -0.72 16.87 -23.62
N TYR A 157 0.52 16.56 -23.94
CA TYR A 157 0.88 15.91 -25.20
C TYR A 157 1.21 14.44 -24.94
N LYS A 158 0.46 13.52 -25.58
CA LYS A 158 0.58 12.05 -25.37
C LYS A 158 1.96 11.47 -25.72
N ARG A 159 2.69 12.15 -26.60
CA ARG A 159 3.96 11.67 -27.15
C ARG A 159 4.68 12.85 -27.77
N ALA A 160 5.25 13.71 -26.94
CA ALA A 160 6.32 14.55 -27.44
C ALA A 160 7.46 13.58 -27.79
N CYS A 161 7.83 13.51 -29.08
CA CYS A 161 9.00 12.79 -29.56
C CYS A 161 10.17 12.99 -28.60
N THR A 162 11.01 11.97 -28.45
CA THR A 162 12.10 11.89 -27.47
C THR A 162 13.19 12.97 -27.56
N GLU A 163 12.99 14.02 -28.36
CA GLU A 163 13.82 15.23 -28.45
C GLU A 163 13.02 16.55 -28.48
N SER A 164 11.68 16.49 -28.41
CA SER A 164 10.82 17.66 -28.56
C SER A 164 10.68 18.46 -27.27
N ASP A 165 11.33 19.61 -27.30
CA ASP A 165 11.33 20.74 -26.37
C ASP A 165 11.64 20.46 -24.88
N PRO A 166 12.93 20.49 -24.46
CA PRO A 166 13.29 20.42 -23.05
C PRO A 166 12.66 21.53 -22.21
N LEU A 167 12.23 22.65 -22.80
CA LEU A 167 11.61 23.76 -22.07
C LEU A 167 10.25 23.36 -21.48
N LEU A 168 9.47 22.51 -22.15
CA LEU A 168 8.18 22.04 -21.61
C LEU A 168 8.37 21.19 -20.35
N LEU A 169 9.40 20.33 -20.35
CA LEU A 169 9.75 19.55 -19.17
C LEU A 169 10.28 20.44 -18.04
N ILE A 170 11.18 21.39 -18.35
CA ILE A 170 11.68 22.37 -17.37
C ILE A 170 10.52 23.16 -16.77
N ARG A 171 9.59 23.67 -17.59
CA ARG A 171 8.42 24.43 -17.14
C ARG A 171 7.53 23.58 -16.22
N THR A 172 7.22 22.35 -16.63
CA THR A 172 6.40 21.42 -15.83
C THR A 172 7.00 21.18 -14.46
N ILE A 173 8.31 20.90 -14.43
CA ILE A 173 9.05 20.62 -13.21
C ILE A 173 9.14 21.86 -12.33
N LEU A 174 9.46 23.01 -12.91
CA LEU A 174 9.61 24.28 -12.18
C LEU A 174 8.32 24.66 -11.46
N VAL A 175 7.17 24.59 -12.16
CA VAL A 175 5.85 24.90 -11.58
C VAL A 175 5.51 23.97 -10.43
N ASP A 176 5.68 22.66 -10.62
CA ASP A 176 5.35 21.69 -9.57
C ASP A 176 6.31 21.76 -8.38
N ALA A 177 7.62 21.92 -8.63
CA ALA A 177 8.62 22.05 -7.57
C ALA A 177 8.40 23.33 -6.76
N GLY A 178 8.22 24.47 -7.43
CA GLY A 178 7.91 25.74 -6.76
C GLY A 178 6.61 25.66 -5.97
N PHE A 179 5.57 25.01 -6.52
CA PHE A 179 4.33 24.74 -5.80
C PHE A 179 4.56 23.94 -4.52
N ILE A 180 5.27 22.82 -4.61
CA ILE A 180 5.57 21.95 -3.46
C ILE A 180 6.37 22.71 -2.40
N LEU A 181 7.43 23.42 -2.80
CA LEU A 181 8.30 24.11 -1.85
C LEU A 181 7.58 25.25 -1.12
N GLU A 182 6.77 26.05 -1.83
CA GLU A 182 5.94 27.08 -1.17
C GLU A 182 4.87 26.45 -0.27
N LEU A 183 4.26 25.33 -0.70
CA LEU A 183 3.29 24.60 0.13
C LEU A 183 3.93 24.12 1.44
N LEU A 184 5.14 23.56 1.38
CA LEU A 184 5.89 23.11 2.56
C LEU A 184 6.15 24.27 3.53
N LEU A 185 6.58 25.43 3.01
CA LEU A 185 6.79 26.64 3.80
C LEU A 185 5.49 27.07 4.51
N ARG A 186 4.40 27.28 3.75
CA ARG A 186 3.11 27.72 4.31
C ARG A 186 2.48 26.71 5.28
N ALA A 187 2.77 25.43 5.12
CA ALA A 187 2.34 24.40 6.05
C ALA A 187 3.10 24.46 7.37
N TYR A 188 4.40 24.81 7.33
CA TYR A 188 5.27 24.91 8.50
C TYR A 188 4.95 26.13 9.36
N SER A 189 4.85 27.33 8.76
CA SER A 189 4.50 28.55 9.50
C SER A 189 3.23 29.21 8.96
N LYS A 190 2.29 29.51 9.87
CA LYS A 190 1.07 30.26 9.53
C LYS A 190 1.37 31.68 9.08
N GLU A 191 2.48 32.27 9.54
CA GLU A 191 2.90 33.63 9.19
C GLU A 191 3.29 33.77 7.72
N TRP A 192 3.64 32.65 7.07
CA TRP A 192 3.99 32.65 5.65
C TRP A 192 2.78 32.48 4.74
N ARG A 193 1.57 32.32 5.28
CA ARG A 193 0.34 32.21 4.48
C ARG A 193 -0.11 33.59 4.01
N VAL A 194 -0.59 33.66 2.78
CA VAL A 194 -1.26 34.87 2.26
C VAL A 194 -2.69 34.90 2.80
N GLU A 195 -3.24 36.09 2.98
CA GLU A 195 -4.66 36.26 3.29
C GLU A 195 -5.52 35.57 2.21
N ASN A 196 -6.53 34.79 2.64
CA ASN A 196 -7.40 34.01 1.76
C ASN A 196 -6.71 32.93 0.90
N ASP A 197 -5.60 32.36 1.38
CA ASP A 197 -4.99 31.17 0.76
C ASP A 197 -6.01 30.02 0.64
N LEU A 198 -6.40 29.67 -0.59
CA LEU A 198 -7.47 28.72 -0.88
C LEU A 198 -7.18 27.29 -0.39
N ILE A 199 -5.90 26.91 -0.33
CA ILE A 199 -5.48 25.59 0.13
C ILE A 199 -5.62 25.47 1.64
N PHE A 200 -5.29 26.53 2.39
CA PHE A 200 -5.37 26.52 3.85
C PHE A 200 -6.71 27.05 4.40
N ALA A 201 -7.51 27.76 3.59
CA ALA A 201 -8.83 28.26 3.98
C ALA A 201 -9.89 27.16 4.02
N LYS A 202 -9.83 26.19 3.09
CA LYS A 202 -10.78 25.07 3.03
C LYS A 202 -10.29 23.88 3.86
N SER A 203 -11.05 23.52 4.90
CA SER A 203 -10.78 22.29 5.67
C SER A 203 -10.82 21.06 4.75
N GLY A 204 -9.72 20.31 4.67
CA GLY A 204 -9.64 19.10 3.85
C GLY A 204 -8.59 19.17 2.73
N THR A 205 -8.44 20.32 2.06
CA THR A 205 -7.56 20.43 0.87
C THR A 205 -6.10 20.04 1.17
N ILE A 206 -5.60 20.42 2.35
CA ILE A 206 -4.26 20.02 2.79
C ILE A 206 -4.11 18.50 2.99
N HIS A 207 -5.17 17.80 3.40
CA HIS A 207 -5.16 16.35 3.55
C HIS A 207 -5.15 15.65 2.18
N ASP A 208 -5.92 16.18 1.22
CA ASP A 208 -5.91 15.70 -0.16
C ASP A 208 -4.54 15.93 -0.82
N LEU A 209 -3.91 17.08 -0.58
CA LEU A 209 -2.54 17.36 -1.06
C LEU A 209 -1.48 16.46 -0.43
N LYS A 210 -1.55 16.22 0.89
CA LYS A 210 -0.66 15.27 1.58
C LYS A 210 -0.77 13.87 0.98
N ARG A 211 -1.98 13.44 0.66
CA ARG A 211 -2.24 12.17 -0.03
C ARG A 211 -1.67 12.19 -1.45
N ASP A 212 -1.98 13.21 -2.23
CA ASP A 212 -1.55 13.31 -3.63
C ASP A 212 -0.03 13.29 -3.76
N LEU A 213 0.68 14.00 -2.86
CA LEU A 213 2.15 14.02 -2.82
C LEU A 213 2.78 12.71 -2.32
N MET A 214 1.99 11.76 -1.80
CA MET A 214 2.47 10.42 -1.43
C MET A 214 2.27 9.40 -2.57
N LEU A 215 1.37 9.67 -3.53
CA LEU A 215 1.08 8.74 -4.62
C LEU A 215 2.31 8.50 -5.48
N LEU A 216 2.63 7.22 -5.74
CA LEU A 216 3.87 6.81 -6.40
C LEU A 216 4.01 7.40 -7.82
N GLU A 217 2.89 7.53 -8.53
CA GLU A 217 2.89 8.07 -9.89
C GLU A 217 2.99 9.62 -9.95
N GLN A 218 2.86 10.30 -8.81
CA GLN A 218 2.71 11.76 -8.70
C GLN A 218 3.90 12.38 -7.95
N GLN A 219 5.10 12.04 -8.40
CA GLN A 219 6.35 12.38 -7.71
C GLN A 219 7.24 13.32 -8.52
N LEU A 220 8.09 14.05 -7.80
CA LEU A 220 9.30 14.67 -8.33
C LEU A 220 10.52 14.06 -7.62
N PRO A 221 11.70 14.00 -8.26
CA PRO A 221 12.91 13.53 -7.60
C PRO A 221 13.26 14.39 -6.37
N PHE A 222 13.50 13.75 -5.24
CA PHE A 222 13.75 14.43 -3.97
C PHE A 222 14.99 15.33 -4.02
N PHE A 223 16.05 14.87 -4.70
CA PHE A 223 17.27 15.66 -4.88
C PHE A 223 16.98 17.01 -5.55
N LEU A 224 16.07 17.05 -6.52
CA LEU A 224 15.76 18.26 -7.26
C LEU A 224 15.06 19.29 -6.37
N LEU A 225 14.10 18.84 -5.56
CA LEU A 225 13.39 19.69 -4.60
C LEU A 225 14.36 20.27 -3.58
N ARG A 226 15.29 19.45 -3.07
CA ARG A 226 16.36 19.89 -2.19
C ARG A 226 17.25 20.94 -2.85
N ASP A 227 17.79 20.64 -4.04
CA ASP A 227 18.74 21.51 -4.72
C ASP A 227 18.09 22.87 -5.08
N MET A 228 16.81 22.87 -5.48
CA MET A 228 16.03 24.11 -5.68
C MET A 228 15.79 24.88 -4.37
N TYR A 229 15.48 24.19 -3.27
CA TYR A 229 15.30 24.84 -1.98
C TYR A 229 16.61 25.46 -1.46
N GLU A 230 17.72 24.75 -1.59
CA GLU A 230 19.04 25.23 -1.20
C GLU A 230 19.45 26.44 -2.07
N LEU A 231 19.19 26.42 -3.37
CA LEU A 231 19.42 27.59 -4.23
C LEU A 231 18.61 28.83 -3.79
N ALA A 232 17.40 28.63 -3.26
CA ALA A 232 16.54 29.71 -2.79
C ALA A 232 16.95 30.26 -1.42
N PHE A 233 17.37 29.40 -0.49
CA PHE A 233 17.45 29.73 0.94
C PHE A 233 18.76 29.36 1.64
N ALA A 234 19.78 28.83 0.93
CA ALA A 234 21.08 28.57 1.54
C ALA A 234 21.63 29.83 2.22
N GLY A 235 22.01 29.70 3.50
CA GLY A 235 22.51 30.82 4.30
C GLY A 235 21.44 31.73 4.92
N TYR A 236 20.14 31.46 4.74
CA TYR A 236 19.08 32.17 5.46
C TYR A 236 18.84 31.54 6.84
N PRO A 237 19.22 32.21 7.95
CA PRO A 237 19.13 31.60 9.28
C PRO A 237 17.68 31.39 9.76
N ASN A 238 16.72 32.13 9.20
CA ASN A 238 15.32 32.09 9.62
C ASN A 238 14.50 31.00 8.94
N TYR A 239 15.07 30.26 7.98
CA TYR A 239 14.38 29.21 7.26
C TYR A 239 14.85 27.83 7.73
N PRO A 240 13.94 26.90 8.05
CA PRO A 240 14.30 25.52 8.37
C PRO A 240 14.95 24.82 7.16
N SER A 241 15.65 23.72 7.41
CA SER A 241 16.20 22.90 6.31
C SER A 241 15.07 22.25 5.50
N PHE A 242 15.33 21.96 4.22
CA PHE A 242 14.38 21.25 3.34
C PHE A 242 13.90 19.93 3.95
N LEU A 243 14.83 19.17 4.55
CA LEU A 243 14.51 17.91 5.21
C LEU A 243 13.55 18.13 6.39
N HIS A 244 13.81 19.15 7.21
CA HIS A 244 12.97 19.46 8.36
C HIS A 244 11.54 19.87 7.94
N LEU A 245 11.40 20.73 6.92
CA LEU A 245 10.10 21.09 6.34
C LEU A 245 9.32 19.87 5.84
N THR A 246 10.00 19.02 5.08
CA THR A 246 9.37 17.85 4.46
C THR A 246 8.95 16.85 5.54
N CYS A 247 9.82 16.56 6.50
CA CYS A 247 9.51 15.65 7.59
C CYS A 247 8.37 16.15 8.47
N HIS A 248 8.34 17.45 8.78
CA HIS A 248 7.23 18.07 9.50
C HIS A 248 5.92 17.96 8.71
N PHE A 249 5.94 18.21 7.40
CA PHE A 249 4.76 18.11 6.54
C PHE A 249 4.15 16.70 6.53
N PHE A 250 4.98 15.66 6.47
CA PHE A 250 4.54 14.26 6.46
C PHE A 250 4.54 13.57 7.83
N SER A 251 4.70 14.32 8.92
CA SER A 251 4.78 13.78 10.30
C SER A 251 3.59 12.91 10.71
N HIS A 252 2.41 13.09 10.11
CA HIS A 252 1.25 12.24 10.38
C HIS A 252 1.38 10.80 9.84
N TYR A 253 2.36 10.55 8.97
CA TYR A 253 2.74 9.20 8.53
C TYR A 253 3.89 8.61 9.37
N TYR A 254 4.46 9.35 10.31
CA TYR A 254 5.63 8.91 11.06
C TYR A 254 5.26 7.98 12.21
N ASN A 255 5.69 6.71 12.13
CA ASN A 255 5.29 5.64 13.04
C ASN A 255 6.49 5.03 13.79
N GLN A 256 7.25 5.87 14.49
CA GLN A 256 8.43 5.46 15.26
C GLN A 256 8.29 5.78 16.76
N SER A 257 9.18 5.22 17.59
CA SER A 257 9.20 5.44 19.04
C SER A 257 9.94 6.70 19.47
N ILE A 258 10.90 7.14 18.66
CA ILE A 258 11.60 8.41 18.80
C ILE A 258 10.83 9.52 18.08
N SER A 259 10.90 10.77 18.53
CA SER A 259 10.26 11.89 17.83
C SER A 259 11.03 12.26 16.55
N ILE A 260 10.33 12.79 15.55
CA ILE A 260 10.98 13.22 14.30
C ILE A 260 11.97 14.36 14.54
N ASP A 261 11.70 15.24 15.51
CA ASP A 261 12.60 16.35 15.87
C ASP A 261 13.90 15.83 16.49
N ASP A 262 13.83 14.79 17.33
CA ASP A 262 15.03 14.15 17.91
C ASP A 262 15.86 13.42 16.84
N VAL A 263 15.21 12.84 15.82
CA VAL A 263 15.90 12.25 14.66
C VAL A 263 16.66 13.31 13.86
N LEU A 264 16.01 14.45 13.63
CA LEU A 264 16.57 15.54 12.85
C LEU A 264 17.60 16.38 13.61
N SER A 265 17.62 16.29 14.94
CA SER A 265 18.62 16.95 15.78
C SER A 265 20.05 16.51 15.41
N PRO A 266 20.94 17.44 15.01
CA PRO A 266 22.29 17.10 14.58
C PRO A 266 23.14 16.51 15.71
N ASN A 267 22.77 16.77 16.97
CA ASN A 267 23.54 16.38 18.15
C ASN A 267 23.25 14.94 18.62
N ASN A 268 22.29 14.24 18.00
CA ASN A 268 22.00 12.84 18.34
C ASN A 268 22.79 11.91 17.40
N PRO A 269 23.88 11.26 17.86
CA PRO A 269 24.69 10.38 17.02
C PRO A 269 23.96 9.07 16.70
N HIS A 270 23.07 8.61 17.59
CA HIS A 270 22.34 7.35 17.40
C HIS A 270 21.38 7.42 16.21
N THR A 271 20.92 8.62 15.84
CA THR A 271 19.98 8.82 14.74
C THR A 271 20.65 9.06 13.39
N PHE A 272 21.99 9.05 13.33
CA PHE A 272 22.74 9.38 12.12
C PHE A 272 22.36 8.51 10.92
N GLU A 273 22.32 7.19 11.08
CA GLU A 273 22.01 6.26 9.98
C GLU A 273 20.58 6.48 9.47
N TYR A 274 19.60 6.57 10.38
CA TYR A 274 18.21 6.79 10.03
C TYR A 274 18.01 8.15 9.35
N ARG A 275 18.65 9.21 9.87
CA ARG A 275 18.66 10.54 9.25
C ARG A 275 19.33 10.54 7.86
N SER A 276 20.36 9.71 7.65
CA SER A 276 20.96 9.54 6.31
C SER A 276 19.95 8.95 5.34
N LYS A 277 19.23 7.88 5.73
CA LYS A 277 18.18 7.28 4.89
C LYS A 277 17.10 8.29 4.49
N LEU A 278 16.71 9.18 5.40
CA LEU A 278 15.77 10.26 5.08
C LEU A 278 16.32 11.29 4.08
N LYS A 279 17.63 11.59 4.14
CA LYS A 279 18.31 12.49 3.18
C LYS A 279 18.47 11.86 1.79
N ASP A 280 18.62 10.55 1.76
CA ASP A 280 18.88 9.76 0.55
C ASP A 280 17.60 9.29 -0.15
N ALA A 281 16.43 9.67 0.37
CA ALA A 281 15.13 9.34 -0.21
C ALA A 281 15.06 9.71 -1.70
N LYS A 282 14.44 8.85 -2.52
CA LYS A 282 14.31 9.08 -3.97
C LYS A 282 13.23 10.08 -4.32
N HIS A 283 12.12 10.04 -3.58
CA HIS A 283 10.93 10.90 -3.68
C HIS A 283 10.09 10.76 -2.39
N PHE A 284 8.93 11.41 -2.28
CA PHE A 284 8.17 11.44 -1.02
C PHE A 284 7.59 10.08 -0.61
N THR A 285 7.14 9.25 -1.55
CA THR A 285 6.70 7.88 -1.23
C THR A 285 7.82 7.07 -0.56
N ASP A 286 9.07 7.22 -1.01
CA ASP A 286 10.23 6.54 -0.43
C ASP A 286 10.61 7.08 0.95
N LEU A 287 10.53 8.40 1.14
CA LEU A 287 10.65 9.04 2.46
C LEU A 287 9.62 8.47 3.45
N ILE A 288 8.36 8.36 3.01
CA ILE A 288 7.24 7.84 3.82
C ILE A 288 7.40 6.35 4.10
N ARG A 289 7.96 5.57 3.18
CA ARG A 289 8.36 4.18 3.46
C ARG A 289 9.38 4.14 4.60
N THR A 290 10.40 4.99 4.55
CA THR A 290 11.41 5.09 5.62
C THR A 290 10.79 5.44 6.97
N PHE A 291 9.75 6.29 6.99
CA PHE A 291 8.97 6.61 8.21
C PHE A 291 8.28 5.40 8.85
N GLN A 292 8.03 4.33 8.08
CA GLN A 292 7.46 3.10 8.62
C GLN A 292 8.55 2.17 9.17
N GLN A 293 9.72 2.14 8.54
CA GLN A 293 10.78 1.22 8.90
C GLN A 293 11.23 1.40 10.35
N PRO A 294 11.36 0.31 11.13
CA PRO A 294 11.71 0.41 12.52
C PRO A 294 13.06 1.11 12.65
N TYR A 295 13.08 2.20 13.42
CA TYR A 295 14.32 2.78 13.87
C TYR A 295 15.16 1.67 14.54
N PRO A 296 16.45 1.51 14.20
CA PRO A 296 17.30 0.49 14.80
C PRO A 296 17.55 0.86 16.27
N PHE A 297 16.58 0.58 17.13
CA PHE A 297 16.79 0.57 18.56
C PHE A 297 17.56 -0.72 18.86
N GLN A 298 18.83 -0.58 19.24
CA GLN A 298 19.64 -1.70 19.70
C GLN A 298 18.86 -2.47 20.78
N LYS A 299 18.49 -3.72 20.50
CA LYS A 299 18.09 -4.72 21.51
C LYS A 299 19.27 -5.11 22.43
N HIS A 300 20.17 -4.18 22.77
CA HIS A 300 21.38 -4.45 23.57
C HIS A 300 21.27 -4.02 25.03
N GLN A 301 20.07 -4.02 25.63
CA GLN A 301 19.98 -3.81 27.08
C GLN A 301 19.04 -4.74 27.85
N HIS A 302 18.57 -5.83 27.24
CA HIS A 302 17.85 -6.88 28.01
C HIS A 302 18.24 -8.34 27.72
N CYS A 303 19.27 -8.60 26.90
CA CYS A 303 19.94 -9.90 26.85
C CYS A 303 21.46 -9.72 26.98
N SER A 304 21.89 -9.31 28.16
CA SER A 304 23.20 -9.72 28.67
C SER A 304 22.90 -10.70 29.80
N ILE A 305 22.85 -11.98 29.46
CA ILE A 305 23.29 -13.14 30.25
C ILE A 305 23.04 -14.37 29.37
N ASN A 306 24.14 -15.09 29.12
CA ASN A 306 24.29 -16.40 28.48
C ASN A 306 24.39 -16.43 26.96
N ASN A 307 25.58 -16.05 26.49
CA ASN A 307 26.24 -16.77 25.41
C ASN A 307 26.68 -18.13 25.94
N GLU A 308 26.04 -19.21 25.49
CA GLU A 308 26.73 -20.50 25.31
C GLU A 308 26.27 -21.11 23.99
N ASP A 309 27.24 -21.69 23.29
CA ASP A 309 27.19 -22.24 21.95
C ASP A 309 26.10 -23.31 21.78
N HIS A 310 25.13 -23.07 20.90
CA HIS A 310 24.33 -24.13 20.30
C HIS A 310 24.32 -24.02 18.77
N GLN A 311 25.41 -24.51 18.20
CA GLN A 311 25.52 -24.94 16.83
C GLN A 311 24.50 -26.06 16.55
N SER A 312 23.65 -25.86 15.54
CA SER A 312 23.09 -26.90 14.66
C SER A 312 22.56 -28.20 15.29
N HIS A 313 21.27 -28.25 15.69
CA HIS A 313 20.56 -29.53 15.87
C HIS A 313 19.03 -29.48 15.60
N TYR A 314 18.55 -28.67 14.64
CA TYR A 314 17.16 -28.77 14.16
C TYR A 314 17.05 -29.55 12.84
N GLY A 315 17.62 -30.74 12.83
CA GLY A 315 17.56 -31.69 11.73
C GLY A 315 17.28 -33.11 12.20
N LYS A 316 16.23 -33.35 13.01
CA LYS A 316 15.68 -34.70 13.24
C LYS A 316 14.36 -34.73 14.02
N TRP A 317 13.24 -34.42 13.39
CA TRP A 317 11.93 -34.95 13.79
C TRP A 317 11.15 -35.37 12.54
N ILE A 318 11.60 -36.46 11.94
CA ILE A 318 10.84 -37.19 10.90
C ILE A 318 9.80 -38.07 11.60
N LEU A 319 8.53 -37.71 11.37
CA LEU A 319 7.36 -38.57 11.23
C LEU A 319 7.31 -39.88 12.04
N ARG A 320 6.66 -39.86 13.21
CA ARG A 320 5.85 -40.99 13.69
C ARG A 320 4.66 -40.49 14.50
N GLY A 321 3.46 -40.64 13.94
CA GLY A 321 2.21 -40.61 14.71
C GLY A 321 1.04 -39.90 14.01
N GLY A 322 0.15 -40.68 13.38
CA GLY A 322 -1.28 -40.35 13.32
C GLY A 322 -1.81 -39.57 12.11
N LYS A 323 -1.81 -40.19 10.92
CA LYS A 323 -2.74 -39.83 9.84
C LYS A 323 -4.17 -40.23 10.24
N HIS A 324 -4.85 -39.50 11.12
CA HIS A 324 -6.28 -39.74 11.35
C HIS A 324 -7.11 -38.62 12.00
N PHE A 325 -6.70 -37.35 11.95
CA PHE A 325 -7.52 -36.24 12.50
C PHE A 325 -7.81 -35.08 11.54
N MET A 326 -7.35 -35.15 10.29
CA MET A 326 -7.53 -34.06 9.30
C MET A 326 -8.72 -34.27 8.33
N HIS A 327 -9.53 -35.31 8.51
CA HIS A 327 -10.60 -35.67 7.55
C HIS A 327 -12.02 -35.37 8.04
N LEU A 328 -12.20 -34.53 9.08
CA LEU A 328 -13.52 -34.31 9.70
C LEU A 328 -14.01 -32.86 9.73
N ILE A 329 -13.37 -31.94 8.99
CA ILE A 329 -13.88 -30.56 8.83
C ILE A 329 -13.98 -30.13 7.33
N SER A 330 -14.10 -31.09 6.40
CA SER A 330 -14.47 -30.77 5.00
C SER A 330 -15.87 -31.22 4.60
N SER A 331 -16.57 -32.00 5.43
CA SER A 331 -17.92 -32.47 5.13
C SER A 331 -18.98 -31.52 5.70
N GLN A 332 -19.04 -30.30 5.18
CA GLN A 332 -20.28 -29.51 5.09
C GLN A 332 -20.01 -28.23 4.29
N LYS A 333 -20.13 -28.32 2.96
CA LYS A 333 -20.33 -27.17 2.09
C LYS A 333 -21.53 -27.49 1.19
N PRO A 334 -22.55 -26.62 1.08
CA PRO A 334 -23.46 -26.69 -0.04
C PRO A 334 -22.75 -26.13 -1.28
N GLU A 335 -22.96 -26.76 -2.43
CA GLU A 335 -22.46 -26.26 -3.72
C GLU A 335 -23.00 -24.86 -4.03
N PRO A 336 -22.21 -24.08 -4.78
CA PRO A 336 -22.78 -23.58 -6.02
C PRO A 336 -21.84 -23.74 -7.21
N GLU A 337 -22.43 -24.15 -8.33
CA GLU A 337 -21.87 -24.07 -9.68
C GLU A 337 -21.58 -22.61 -10.07
N GLY A 338 -20.45 -22.35 -10.74
CA GLY A 338 -20.21 -21.09 -11.45
C GLY A 338 -18.77 -20.54 -11.43
N ILE A 339 -17.96 -21.05 -12.35
CA ILE A 339 -16.68 -20.58 -12.94
C ILE A 339 -16.22 -19.13 -12.62
N LEU A 340 -14.99 -18.95 -12.11
CA LEU A 340 -13.88 -18.22 -12.77
C LEU A 340 -12.56 -18.29 -11.96
N GLU A 341 -11.43 -18.20 -12.66
CA GLU A 341 -10.06 -18.55 -12.22
C GLU A 341 -9.53 -17.84 -10.95
N GLU A 342 -9.21 -18.63 -9.90
CA GLU A 342 -8.50 -18.22 -8.67
C GLU A 342 -7.19 -19.04 -8.45
N GLY A 343 -6.48 -19.37 -9.54
CA GLY A 343 -5.51 -20.47 -9.54
C GLY A 343 -4.13 -20.25 -8.91
N LYS A 344 -3.79 -19.10 -8.32
CA LYS A 344 -2.43 -18.87 -7.75
C LYS A 344 -2.37 -18.61 -6.24
N LEU A 345 -3.44 -18.11 -5.62
CA LEU A 345 -3.49 -17.85 -4.17
C LEU A 345 -3.81 -19.10 -3.34
N GLN A 346 -4.44 -20.12 -3.94
CA GLN A 346 -4.89 -21.30 -3.22
C GLN A 346 -3.78 -22.32 -2.92
N GLN A 347 -2.65 -22.31 -3.64
CA GLN A 347 -1.61 -23.33 -3.45
C GLN A 347 -0.79 -23.19 -2.15
N GLN A 348 -0.79 -22.02 -1.49
CA GLN A 348 -0.15 -21.83 -0.18
C GLN A 348 -1.12 -21.77 1.01
N GLN A 349 -2.44 -21.79 0.76
CA GLN A 349 -3.46 -21.76 1.83
C GLN A 349 -3.49 -23.03 2.70
N GLY A 350 -2.76 -24.09 2.34
CA GLY A 350 -2.77 -25.38 3.03
C GLY A 350 -1.90 -25.49 4.29
N GLU A 351 -0.96 -24.57 4.55
CA GLU A 351 0.01 -24.73 5.66
C GLU A 351 -0.20 -23.79 6.87
N TYR A 352 -1.07 -22.78 6.76
CA TYR A 352 -1.19 -21.72 7.77
C TYR A 352 -2.68 -21.35 8.02
N LEU A 353 -3.26 -21.84 9.13
CA LEU A 353 -4.67 -21.60 9.47
C LEU A 353 -4.80 -20.52 10.56
N TYR A 354 -4.87 -19.23 10.17
CA TYR A 354 -4.74 -18.12 11.15
C TYR A 354 -5.70 -16.95 11.01
N SER A 355 -6.98 -17.17 10.75
CA SER A 355 -7.93 -16.09 11.02
C SER A 355 -7.93 -15.76 12.52
N ALA A 356 -8.26 -14.52 12.89
CA ALA A 356 -8.31 -14.12 14.29
C ALA A 356 -9.29 -14.96 15.11
N VAL A 357 -10.41 -15.39 14.51
CA VAL A 357 -11.37 -16.33 15.10
C VAL A 357 -10.72 -17.68 15.38
N LEU A 358 -10.06 -18.30 14.39
CA LEU A 358 -9.48 -19.63 14.53
C LEU A 358 -8.32 -19.63 15.54
N LEU A 359 -7.48 -18.60 15.52
CA LEU A 359 -6.43 -18.41 16.52
C LEU A 359 -7.01 -18.26 17.94
N ARG A 360 -8.09 -17.48 18.09
CA ARG A 360 -8.77 -17.32 19.38
C ARG A 360 -9.35 -18.65 19.88
N GLU A 361 -9.92 -19.45 18.99
CA GLU A 361 -10.47 -20.78 19.30
C GLU A 361 -9.37 -21.78 19.69
N ALA A 362 -8.19 -21.67 19.09
CA ALA A 362 -6.98 -22.40 19.47
C ALA A 362 -6.36 -21.95 20.80
N GLY A 363 -6.92 -20.92 21.45
CA GLY A 363 -6.47 -20.42 22.75
C GLY A 363 -5.50 -19.25 22.70
N VAL A 364 -5.22 -18.69 21.51
CA VAL A 364 -4.42 -17.46 21.38
C VAL A 364 -5.19 -16.25 21.90
N LYS A 365 -4.54 -15.49 22.78
CA LYS A 365 -5.05 -14.28 23.37
C LYS A 365 -4.46 -13.08 22.63
N PHE A 366 -5.33 -12.38 21.92
CA PHE A 366 -4.99 -11.10 21.29
C PHE A 366 -4.82 -10.00 22.33
N LYS A 367 -3.68 -9.32 22.31
CA LYS A 367 -3.37 -8.16 23.15
C LYS A 367 -2.84 -7.00 22.30
N VAL A 368 -3.19 -5.78 22.70
CA VAL A 368 -2.60 -4.58 22.13
C VAL A 368 -1.16 -4.43 22.63
N SER A 369 -0.22 -4.16 21.72
CA SER A 369 1.16 -3.79 22.04
C SER A 369 1.24 -2.30 22.37
N LEU A 370 2.21 -1.93 23.22
CA LEU A 370 2.53 -0.53 23.49
C LEU A 370 3.56 0.04 22.51
N SER A 371 4.10 -0.78 21.59
CA SER A 371 5.01 -0.28 20.57
C SER A 371 4.29 0.68 19.62
N THR A 372 4.99 1.75 19.27
CA THR A 372 4.57 2.72 18.24
C THR A 372 4.96 2.27 16.84
N CYS A 373 5.87 1.31 16.71
CA CYS A 373 6.22 0.68 15.44
C CYS A 373 5.18 -0.39 15.10
N LEU A 374 4.47 -0.22 13.98
CA LEU A 374 3.41 -1.16 13.55
C LEU A 374 3.90 -2.59 13.29
N PHE A 375 5.20 -2.75 13.05
CA PHE A 375 5.83 -4.02 12.70
C PHE A 375 6.30 -4.84 13.91
N ASP A 376 6.22 -4.27 15.12
CA ASP A 376 6.64 -4.94 16.36
C ASP A 376 5.57 -5.90 16.88
N ILE A 377 5.44 -7.03 16.19
CA ILE A 377 4.47 -8.09 16.50
C ILE A 377 5.19 -9.25 17.18
N GLU A 378 4.68 -9.64 18.35
CA GLU A 378 5.29 -10.67 19.19
C GLU A 378 4.25 -11.71 19.59
N PHE A 379 4.64 -12.99 19.57
CA PHE A 379 3.88 -14.07 20.19
C PHE A 379 4.63 -14.63 21.39
N ASP A 380 4.04 -14.47 22.57
CA ASP A 380 4.49 -15.09 23.81
C ASP A 380 3.86 -16.48 23.92
N GLU A 381 4.66 -17.50 23.56
CA GLU A 381 4.27 -18.91 23.55
C GLU A 381 3.89 -19.42 24.95
N LYS A 382 4.48 -18.87 26.03
CA LYS A 382 4.22 -19.32 27.40
C LYS A 382 2.81 -18.94 27.84
N ASN A 383 2.39 -17.72 27.51
CA ASN A 383 1.09 -17.19 27.89
C ASN A 383 0.01 -17.39 26.81
N GLY A 384 0.42 -17.79 25.61
CA GLY A 384 -0.41 -17.86 24.41
C GLY A 384 -0.88 -16.47 23.97
N GLU A 385 -0.02 -15.46 24.06
CA GLU A 385 -0.40 -14.05 23.84
C GLU A 385 0.20 -13.49 22.56
N LEU A 386 -0.66 -13.11 21.61
CA LEU A 386 -0.26 -12.42 20.38
C LEU A 386 -0.44 -10.91 20.59
N LYS A 387 0.69 -10.20 20.70
CA LYS A 387 0.75 -8.75 20.90
C LYS A 387 0.91 -8.06 19.54
N ILE A 388 -0.05 -7.21 19.21
CA ILE A 388 -0.06 -6.47 17.93
C ILE A 388 -0.20 -4.98 18.22
N PRO A 389 0.64 -4.11 17.66
CA PRO A 389 0.48 -2.66 17.73
C PRO A 389 -0.88 -2.20 17.17
N PRO A 390 -1.47 -1.13 17.71
CA PRO A 390 -2.77 -0.65 17.27
C PRO A 390 -2.71 -0.07 15.84
N LEU A 391 -3.55 -0.58 14.95
CA LEU A 391 -3.72 -0.09 13.59
C LEU A 391 -5.00 0.75 13.47
N LYS A 392 -4.86 1.99 13.05
CA LYS A 392 -5.99 2.83 12.63
C LYS A 392 -6.33 2.55 11.16
N VAL A 393 -7.60 2.31 10.86
CA VAL A 393 -8.09 2.04 9.50
C VAL A 393 -9.17 3.05 9.13
N ASP A 394 -8.92 3.82 8.07
CA ASP A 394 -9.79 4.87 7.50
C ASP A 394 -9.81 4.81 5.96
N ASP A 395 -10.45 5.80 5.32
CA ASP A 395 -10.60 5.89 3.86
C ASP A 395 -9.27 6.08 3.10
N SER A 396 -8.21 6.52 3.80
CA SER A 396 -6.89 6.74 3.22
C SER A 396 -6.00 5.48 3.27
N THR A 397 -6.38 4.48 4.06
CA THR A 397 -5.54 3.33 4.40
C THR A 397 -5.18 2.48 3.18
N GLU A 398 -6.14 2.21 2.28
CA GLU A 398 -5.88 1.44 1.05
C GLU A 398 -4.92 2.18 0.11
N SER A 399 -5.08 3.50 -0.01
CA SER A 399 -4.21 4.37 -0.81
C SER A 399 -2.80 4.40 -0.23
N PHE A 400 -2.67 4.54 1.09
CA PHE A 400 -1.39 4.58 1.79
C PHE A 400 -0.61 3.27 1.60
N TYR A 401 -1.17 2.14 2.02
CA TYR A 401 -0.46 0.87 1.91
C TYR A 401 -0.28 0.42 0.47
N GLY A 402 -1.28 0.61 -0.40
CA GLY A 402 -1.20 0.21 -1.80
C GLY A 402 -0.04 0.88 -2.55
N ASN A 403 0.19 2.18 -2.35
CA ASN A 403 1.32 2.88 -3.00
C ASN A 403 2.67 2.41 -2.45
N LEU A 404 2.79 2.23 -1.14
CA LEU A 404 4.05 1.81 -0.52
C LEU A 404 4.39 0.35 -0.84
N MET A 405 3.40 -0.53 -0.94
CA MET A 405 3.60 -1.93 -1.34
C MET A 405 4.12 -2.04 -2.77
N VAL A 406 3.55 -1.29 -3.71
CA VAL A 406 4.05 -1.25 -5.10
C VAL A 406 5.50 -0.73 -5.13
N TRP A 407 5.80 0.30 -4.34
CA TRP A 407 7.17 0.80 -4.20
C TRP A 407 8.14 -0.26 -3.67
N GLU A 408 7.76 -1.00 -2.61
CA GLU A 408 8.57 -2.08 -2.06
C GLU A 408 8.80 -3.20 -3.07
N GLN A 409 7.75 -3.69 -3.73
CA GLN A 409 7.86 -4.82 -4.66
C GLN A 409 8.72 -4.50 -5.89
N CYS A 410 8.67 -3.27 -6.39
CA CYS A 410 9.37 -2.89 -7.60
C CYS A 410 10.79 -2.37 -7.35
N TYR A 411 11.05 -1.67 -6.23
CA TYR A 411 12.35 -1.04 -5.98
C TYR A 411 13.13 -1.70 -4.82
N TYR A 412 12.46 -2.35 -3.87
CA TYR A 412 13.07 -2.99 -2.70
C TYR A 412 12.59 -4.46 -2.51
N PRO A 413 12.68 -5.33 -3.52
CA PRO A 413 12.08 -6.68 -3.46
C PRO A 413 12.60 -7.53 -2.29
N ASN A 414 13.84 -7.29 -1.85
CA ASN A 414 14.45 -7.98 -0.71
C ASN A 414 14.20 -7.31 0.66
N ASP A 415 13.46 -6.19 0.71
CA ASP A 415 13.23 -5.40 1.93
C ASP A 415 11.77 -4.95 2.06
N THR A 416 10.85 -5.91 2.10
CA THR A 416 9.39 -5.71 1.92
C THR A 416 8.60 -5.65 3.25
N PHE A 417 8.95 -4.71 4.15
CA PHE A 417 8.33 -4.58 5.48
C PHE A 417 6.81 -4.41 5.44
N ILE A 418 6.31 -3.58 4.53
CA ILE A 418 4.91 -3.22 4.43
C ILE A 418 4.13 -4.37 3.81
N CYS A 419 4.65 -4.96 2.74
CA CYS A 419 4.04 -6.16 2.13
C CYS A 419 3.94 -7.30 3.15
N ASP A 420 5.00 -7.58 3.90
CA ASP A 420 5.01 -8.64 4.92
C ASP A 420 3.98 -8.39 6.03
N TYR A 421 3.83 -7.13 6.46
CA TYR A 421 2.84 -6.73 7.47
C TYR A 421 1.41 -6.87 6.94
N ILE A 422 1.13 -6.37 5.74
CA ILE A 422 -0.20 -6.48 5.13
C ILE A 422 -0.55 -7.93 4.86
N PHE A 423 0.43 -8.75 4.47
CA PHE A 423 0.25 -10.19 4.36
C PHE A 423 -0.21 -10.78 5.69
N LEU A 424 0.51 -10.56 6.79
CA LEU A 424 0.10 -11.03 8.12
C LEU A 424 -1.30 -10.55 8.52
N MET A 425 -1.60 -9.26 8.33
CA MET A 425 -2.92 -8.70 8.65
C MET A 425 -4.04 -9.31 7.80
N GLY A 426 -3.77 -9.55 6.51
CA GLY A 426 -4.69 -10.24 5.61
C GLY A 426 -4.93 -11.70 5.98
N TYR A 427 -4.00 -12.36 6.67
CA TYR A 427 -4.23 -13.69 7.27
C TYR A 427 -5.16 -13.62 8.47
N LEU A 428 -4.97 -12.63 9.34
CA LEU A 428 -5.82 -12.44 10.53
C LEU A 428 -7.24 -12.03 10.17
N ILE A 429 -7.45 -11.28 9.08
CA ILE A 429 -8.73 -10.67 8.71
C ILE A 429 -9.37 -11.45 7.55
N LYS A 430 -10.17 -12.48 7.86
CA LYS A 430 -10.92 -13.25 6.84
C LYS A 430 -12.41 -12.93 6.83
N SER A 431 -12.94 -12.40 7.92
CA SER A 431 -14.36 -12.18 8.16
C SER A 431 -14.62 -10.93 9.01
N ALA A 432 -15.88 -10.48 9.02
CA ALA A 432 -16.29 -9.38 9.89
C ALA A 432 -16.16 -9.72 11.39
N GLU A 433 -16.21 -11.01 11.75
CA GLU A 433 -15.98 -11.45 13.12
C GLU A 433 -14.52 -11.27 13.54
N ASP A 434 -13.57 -11.58 12.64
CA ASP A 434 -12.14 -11.35 12.88
C ASP A 434 -11.86 -9.88 13.19
N VAL A 435 -12.40 -8.98 12.38
CA VAL A 435 -12.32 -7.53 12.62
C VAL A 435 -12.94 -7.19 13.98
N GLY A 436 -14.08 -7.79 14.32
CA GLY A 436 -14.71 -7.62 15.62
C GLY A 436 -13.83 -8.06 16.80
N ILE A 437 -12.98 -9.07 16.65
CA ILE A 437 -12.01 -9.47 17.67
C ILE A 437 -10.92 -8.39 17.81
N LEU A 438 -10.32 -7.97 16.70
CA LEU A 438 -9.23 -6.99 16.71
C LEU A 438 -9.68 -5.63 17.25
N VAL A 439 -10.90 -5.20 16.89
CA VAL A 439 -11.50 -3.96 17.41
C VAL A 439 -11.78 -4.05 18.92
N ARG A 440 -12.40 -5.14 19.40
CA ARG A 440 -12.66 -5.33 20.84
C ARG A 440 -11.37 -5.36 21.67
N ARG A 441 -10.27 -5.84 21.08
CA ARG A 441 -8.95 -5.89 21.71
C ARG A 441 -8.13 -4.60 21.54
N ARG A 442 -8.70 -3.57 20.92
CA ARG A 442 -8.04 -2.28 20.60
C ARG A 442 -6.78 -2.42 19.75
N ILE A 443 -6.64 -3.55 19.05
CA ILE A 443 -5.61 -3.77 18.03
C ILE A 443 -6.00 -3.04 16.74
N MET A 444 -7.30 -2.84 16.49
CA MET A 444 -7.78 -2.12 15.32
C MET A 444 -8.76 -1.02 15.72
N ILE A 445 -8.54 0.19 15.18
CA ILE A 445 -9.45 1.33 15.30
C ILE A 445 -10.17 1.50 13.97
N ASN A 446 -11.43 1.10 13.91
CA ASN A 446 -12.26 1.19 12.70
C ASN A 446 -12.84 2.59 12.54
N GLN A 447 -12.28 3.38 11.61
CA GLN A 447 -12.82 4.67 11.14
C GLN A 447 -13.35 4.58 9.70
N LEU A 448 -13.25 3.41 9.06
CA LEU A 448 -13.82 3.14 7.73
C LEU A 448 -15.35 2.91 7.78
N GLY A 449 -15.89 2.63 8.97
CA GLY A 449 -17.32 2.59 9.26
C GLY A 449 -17.97 1.21 9.21
N SER A 450 -17.36 0.21 8.56
CA SER A 450 -17.92 -1.15 8.45
C SER A 450 -16.85 -2.23 8.54
N PRO A 451 -17.01 -3.26 9.40
CA PRO A 451 -16.13 -4.42 9.41
C PRO A 451 -16.03 -5.12 8.06
N LYS A 452 -17.12 -5.17 7.29
CA LYS A 452 -17.13 -5.76 5.94
C LYS A 452 -16.28 -4.94 4.96
N ALA A 453 -16.28 -3.61 5.09
CA ALA A 453 -15.45 -2.75 4.26
C ALA A 453 -13.96 -2.99 4.55
N ILE A 454 -13.59 -3.20 5.82
CA ILE A 454 -12.21 -3.54 6.22
C ILE A 454 -11.78 -4.86 5.60
N VAL A 455 -12.61 -5.92 5.69
CA VAL A 455 -12.29 -7.22 5.06
C VAL A 455 -12.08 -7.05 3.56
N LYS A 456 -12.96 -6.33 2.87
CA LYS A 456 -12.83 -6.07 1.43
C LYS A 456 -11.53 -5.34 1.11
N MET A 457 -11.19 -4.29 1.87
CA MET A 457 -9.97 -3.51 1.69
C MET A 457 -8.71 -4.37 1.84
N PHE A 458 -8.61 -5.19 2.89
CA PHE A 458 -7.45 -6.06 3.08
C PHE A 458 -7.37 -7.15 2.01
N ASN A 459 -8.49 -7.71 1.57
CA ASN A 459 -8.51 -8.66 0.45
C ASN A 459 -7.98 -8.02 -0.85
N ASN A 460 -8.36 -6.76 -1.13
CA ASN A 460 -7.83 -6.02 -2.28
C ASN A 460 -6.31 -5.83 -2.17
N LEU A 461 -5.81 -5.39 -1.01
CA LEU A 461 -4.38 -5.19 -0.79
C LEU A 461 -3.59 -6.50 -0.94
N CYS A 462 -4.10 -7.61 -0.39
CA CYS A 462 -3.42 -8.90 -0.44
C CYS A 462 -3.40 -9.54 -1.83
N LYS A 463 -4.28 -9.13 -2.76
CA LYS A 463 -4.38 -9.74 -4.10
C LYS A 463 -3.08 -9.63 -4.91
N TYR A 464 -2.29 -8.60 -4.65
CA TYR A 464 -1.09 -8.27 -5.43
C TYR A 464 0.21 -8.44 -4.64
N ILE A 465 0.16 -9.13 -3.49
CA ILE A 465 1.38 -9.45 -2.74
C ILE A 465 2.08 -10.61 -3.42
N ASP A 466 3.27 -10.36 -3.98
CA ASP A 466 4.20 -11.44 -4.31
C ASP A 466 4.88 -11.89 -3.02
N VAL A 467 4.59 -13.10 -2.58
CA VAL A 467 5.08 -13.63 -1.31
C VAL A 467 6.40 -14.32 -1.58
N GLU A 468 7.50 -13.59 -1.37
CA GLU A 468 8.81 -14.23 -1.34
C GLU A 468 8.90 -15.23 -0.18
N LYS A 469 9.74 -16.25 -0.35
CA LYS A 469 9.93 -17.33 0.64
C LYS A 469 10.47 -16.85 2.00
N ASN A 470 10.93 -15.60 2.10
CA ASN A 470 11.59 -15.04 3.28
C ASN A 470 10.78 -13.92 3.97
N ASN A 471 9.48 -14.11 4.15
CA ASN A 471 8.64 -13.17 4.92
C ASN A 471 9.18 -12.99 6.35
N ARG A 472 9.27 -11.75 6.83
CA ARG A 472 9.82 -11.40 8.16
C ARG A 472 9.06 -12.03 9.33
N TYR A 473 7.78 -12.34 9.15
CA TYR A 473 6.93 -13.00 10.14
C TYR A 473 6.92 -14.53 10.01
N SER A 474 7.79 -15.14 9.19
CA SER A 474 7.87 -16.60 9.06
C SER A 474 8.07 -17.31 10.41
N SER A 475 8.94 -16.76 11.26
CA SER A 475 9.16 -17.31 12.62
C SER A 475 7.92 -17.18 13.51
N LEU A 476 7.20 -16.07 13.42
CA LEU A 476 5.93 -15.85 14.12
C LEU A 476 4.89 -16.88 13.66
N PHE A 477 4.76 -17.09 12.35
CA PHE A 477 3.88 -18.12 11.80
C PHE A 477 4.28 -19.51 12.28
N MET A 478 5.56 -19.87 12.33
CA MET A 478 5.96 -21.18 12.86
C MET A 478 5.53 -21.39 14.32
N LYS A 479 5.68 -20.37 15.16
CA LYS A 479 5.29 -20.43 16.58
C LYS A 479 3.79 -20.57 16.77
N LEU A 480 2.98 -19.83 16.00
CA LEU A 480 1.53 -19.95 16.04
C LEU A 480 1.07 -21.36 15.62
N ASN A 481 1.74 -21.98 14.65
CA ASN A 481 1.42 -23.33 14.15
C ASN A 481 1.76 -24.36 15.22
N ALA A 482 2.94 -24.23 15.83
CA ALA A 482 3.37 -25.10 16.93
C ALA A 482 2.41 -25.01 18.12
N PHE A 483 1.95 -23.81 18.48
CA PHE A 483 0.98 -23.62 19.55
C PHE A 483 -0.38 -24.26 19.23
N ASN A 484 -0.88 -24.08 18.01
CA ASN A 484 -2.15 -24.67 17.56
C ASN A 484 -2.10 -26.20 17.46
N ALA A 485 -0.93 -26.79 17.18
CA ALA A 485 -0.75 -28.24 17.11
C ALA A 485 -0.91 -28.97 18.45
N VAL A 486 -0.90 -28.24 19.58
CA VAL A 486 -1.02 -28.83 20.92
C VAL A 486 -2.50 -28.83 21.36
N PRO A 487 -3.17 -30.00 21.45
CA PRO A 487 -4.61 -30.07 21.69
C PRO A 487 -5.06 -29.42 23.00
N HIS A 488 -4.23 -29.50 24.05
CA HIS A 488 -4.55 -28.99 25.38
C HIS A 488 -4.91 -27.49 25.37
N HIS A 489 -4.26 -26.66 24.53
CA HIS A 489 -4.58 -25.24 24.46
C HIS A 489 -5.99 -24.98 23.93
N SER A 490 -6.40 -25.71 22.89
CA SER A 490 -7.75 -25.66 22.33
C SER A 490 -8.80 -26.17 23.32
N TRP A 491 -8.55 -27.30 24.01
CA TRP A 491 -9.47 -27.81 25.03
C TRP A 491 -9.67 -26.83 26.19
N VAL A 492 -8.60 -26.22 26.70
CA VAL A 492 -8.69 -25.20 27.76
C VAL A 492 -9.43 -23.95 27.27
N ALA A 493 -9.20 -23.52 26.03
CA ALA A 493 -9.90 -22.39 25.44
C ALA A 493 -11.41 -22.65 25.30
N ILE A 494 -11.79 -23.83 24.77
CA ILE A 494 -13.18 -24.27 24.64
C ILE A 494 -13.85 -24.35 26.02
N LEU A 495 -13.20 -24.99 26.99
CA LEU A 495 -13.70 -25.12 28.35
C LEU A 495 -13.96 -23.74 28.98
N LYS A 496 -12.99 -22.83 28.87
CA LYS A 496 -13.12 -21.48 29.40
C LYS A 496 -14.24 -20.69 28.71
N HIS A 497 -14.37 -20.81 27.39
CA HIS A 497 -15.38 -20.08 26.63
C HIS A 497 -16.80 -20.61 26.88
N GLN A 498 -17.00 -21.93 26.88
CA GLN A 498 -18.33 -22.51 27.01
C GLN A 498 -18.84 -22.47 28.45
N TYR A 499 -18.00 -22.83 29.42
CA TYR A 499 -18.43 -23.05 30.80
C TYR A 499 -18.11 -21.88 31.73
N PHE A 500 -17.08 -21.09 31.42
CA PHE A 500 -16.61 -19.99 32.28
C PHE A 500 -16.70 -18.61 31.59
N SER A 501 -17.54 -18.46 30.56
CA SER A 501 -17.72 -17.17 29.85
C SER A 501 -18.37 -16.07 30.68
N SER A 502 -19.10 -16.44 31.74
CA SER A 502 -19.71 -15.50 32.67
C SER A 502 -19.67 -16.05 34.09
N LEU A 503 -19.73 -15.17 35.09
CA LEU A 503 -19.77 -15.53 36.50
C LEU A 503 -20.88 -16.56 36.79
N TRP A 504 -22.09 -16.34 36.25
CA TRP A 504 -23.23 -17.23 36.46
C TRP A 504 -23.06 -18.61 35.80
N ARG A 505 -22.51 -18.68 34.58
CA ARG A 505 -22.18 -19.96 33.93
C ARG A 505 -21.08 -20.70 34.69
N GLY A 506 -20.09 -19.97 35.19
CA GLY A 506 -19.03 -20.53 36.03
C GLY A 506 -19.58 -21.15 37.32
N VAL A 507 -20.40 -20.39 38.06
CA VAL A 507 -21.04 -20.88 39.29
C VAL A 507 -21.94 -22.08 39.01
N ALA A 508 -22.77 -22.03 37.96
CA ALA A 508 -23.64 -23.15 37.58
C ALA A 508 -22.83 -24.41 37.23
N THR A 509 -21.71 -24.25 36.51
CA THR A 509 -20.82 -25.36 36.15
C THR A 509 -20.18 -25.97 37.40
N VAL A 510 -19.66 -25.13 38.32
CA VAL A 510 -19.05 -25.60 39.57
C VAL A 510 -20.08 -26.32 40.45
N ALA A 511 -21.30 -25.77 40.57
CA ALA A 511 -22.37 -26.41 41.33
C ALA A 511 -22.76 -27.78 40.73
N ALA A 512 -22.85 -27.89 39.39
CA ALA A 512 -23.14 -29.15 38.71
C ALA A 512 -22.04 -30.20 38.97
N ILE A 513 -20.76 -29.79 38.96
CA ILE A 513 -19.63 -30.68 39.28
C ILE A 513 -19.70 -31.16 40.73
N ILE A 514 -19.95 -30.26 41.69
CA ILE A 514 -20.07 -30.61 43.12
C ILE A 514 -21.22 -31.61 43.31
N LEU A 515 -22.38 -31.35 42.71
CA LEU A 515 -23.53 -32.25 42.76
C LEU A 515 -23.17 -33.64 42.20
N LEU A 516 -22.51 -33.69 41.05
CA LEU A 516 -22.10 -34.95 40.44
C LEU A 516 -21.13 -35.75 41.33
N VAL A 517 -20.15 -35.09 41.96
CA VAL A 517 -19.23 -35.71 42.93
C VAL A 517 -20.00 -36.24 44.15
N LEU A 518 -20.93 -35.47 44.70
CA LEU A 518 -21.76 -35.91 45.82
C LEU A 518 -22.61 -37.13 45.44
N THR A 519 -23.21 -37.15 44.25
CA THR A 519 -23.98 -38.32 43.78
C THR A 519 -23.12 -39.57 43.58
N MET A 520 -21.88 -39.42 43.10
CA MET A 520 -20.90 -40.51 42.99
C MET A 520 -20.55 -41.07 44.37
N ILE A 521 -20.23 -40.22 45.34
CA ILE A 521 -19.94 -40.63 46.71
C ILE A 521 -21.14 -41.36 47.32
N GLN A 522 -22.34 -40.80 47.16
CA GLN A 522 -23.58 -41.42 47.65
C GLN A 522 -23.80 -42.81 47.03
N THR A 523 -23.53 -42.97 45.75
CA THR A 523 -23.66 -44.25 45.04
C THR A 523 -22.65 -45.28 45.53
N ILE A 524 -21.39 -44.88 45.76
CA ILE A 524 -20.35 -45.76 46.30
C ILE A 524 -20.70 -46.20 47.72
N ILE A 525 -21.14 -45.27 48.58
CA ILE A 525 -21.58 -45.60 49.94
C ILE A 525 -22.76 -46.58 49.91
N ALA A 526 -23.74 -46.34 49.03
CA ALA A 526 -24.89 -47.22 48.88
C ALA A 526 -24.48 -48.65 48.46
N ILE A 527 -23.54 -48.78 47.53
CA ILE A 527 -23.01 -50.08 47.09
C ILE A 527 -22.20 -50.77 48.21
N LEU A 528 -21.43 -50.03 49.00
CA LEU A 528 -20.67 -50.59 50.13
C LEU A 528 -21.55 -50.97 51.34
N SER A 529 -22.76 -50.41 51.42
CA SER A 529 -23.75 -50.73 52.44
C SER A 529 -24.68 -51.90 52.07
N LEU A 530 -24.54 -52.41 50.84
CA LEU A 530 -25.14 -53.64 50.33
C LEU A 530 -24.16 -54.81 50.56
#